data_AF-A0A151AK74-F1
#
_entry.id   AF-A0A151AK74-F1
#
_cell.length_a   1.000
_cell.length_b   1.000
_cell.length_c   1.000
_cell.angle_alpha   90.00
_cell.angle_beta   90.00
_cell.angle_gamma   90.00
#
_symmetry.space_group_name_H-M   'P 1'
#
loop_
_entity.id
_entity.type
_entity.pdbx_description
1 polymer ?
#
loop_
_entity_poly.entity_id
_entity_poly.type
_entity_poly.pdbx_seq_one_letter_code
_entity_poly.pdbx_strand_id
1 'polypeptide(L)'
;MKKKFIYTLLTALAITSAASIKAFAAVDAYVLKDNTNTYQYNLNELSDSLINNTLGQQDKLYKEFEAQLSSGKIYLLHDSEGKYVSYDEVKNILIEKTLKEEIFDLNSEVKKAKEADKPSLMENIKKENGEIVRELVVLKEGTSLDGSKLSKDRYKRIVVKASSVNVSNLQIDGDIVLDPGTMGKVKLENVKCNAITILSGDKKGIQFNKVENKKLNIDENLDIEIQYDNNNNTGNSSGGSSSNGGSPSNGDSTQTKEEAERIALLTKAKTQLTKVYDALDNEKEKEIVSKMLSSLTEAINDKNYDPSKDEKELRQLYGKLSSKEKDELKEKILNNVTLSVIFILADMYNIGL
;
A
#
# COMPACT_ATOMS: atom_id res chain seq x y z
N MET A 1 -20.14 17.76 1.75
CA MET A 1 -18.78 18.15 1.29
C MET A 1 -17.62 17.43 2.00
N LYS A 2 -17.73 16.93 3.24
CA LYS A 2 -16.59 16.34 3.98
C LYS A 2 -16.14 14.92 3.56
N LYS A 3 -16.92 14.17 2.77
CA LYS A 3 -16.60 12.78 2.36
C LYS A 3 -15.76 12.66 1.08
N LYS A 4 -15.69 13.70 0.24
CA LYS A 4 -14.97 13.66 -1.06
C LYS A 4 -13.49 14.05 -0.96
N PHE A 5 -13.07 14.68 0.15
CA PHE A 5 -11.71 15.18 0.38
C PHE A 5 -10.76 14.12 0.97
N ILE A 6 -11.26 12.93 1.32
CA ILE A 6 -10.50 11.84 1.97
C ILE A 6 -9.98 10.83 0.94
N TYR A 7 -10.65 10.68 -0.21
CA TYR A 7 -10.21 9.83 -1.33
C TYR A 7 -9.00 10.41 -2.09
N THR A 8 -8.69 11.68 -1.84
CA THR A 8 -7.80 12.53 -2.63
C THR A 8 -6.34 12.07 -2.43
N LEU A 9 -5.77 12.01 -1.22
CA LEU A 9 -4.35 11.64 -1.02
C LEU A 9 -4.00 10.17 -1.39
N LEU A 10 -5.00 9.31 -1.59
CA LEU A 10 -4.81 7.87 -1.76
C LEU A 10 -4.32 7.43 -3.12
N THR A 11 -4.50 8.29 -4.11
CA THR A 11 -4.06 8.00 -5.48
C THR A 11 -2.87 8.86 -5.91
N ALA A 12 -2.31 9.64 -4.98
CA ALA A 12 -1.10 10.43 -5.19
C ALA A 12 0.18 9.60 -5.35
N LEU A 13 0.15 8.33 -4.91
CA LEU A 13 1.34 7.51 -4.78
C LEU A 13 1.60 6.53 -5.92
N ALA A 14 0.65 6.34 -6.85
CA ALA A 14 0.85 5.42 -7.97
C ALA A 14 1.59 6.07 -9.16
N ILE A 15 1.95 7.36 -9.09
CA ILE A 15 2.52 8.10 -10.22
C ILE A 15 3.67 8.99 -9.75
N THR A 16 4.73 8.38 -9.26
CA THR A 16 6.08 8.92 -9.37
C THR A 16 7.01 7.79 -9.81
N SER A 17 7.10 7.56 -11.12
CA SER A 17 8.31 7.07 -11.82
C SER A 17 8.02 6.67 -13.27
N ALA A 18 7.58 7.61 -14.10
CA ALA A 18 7.95 7.53 -15.51
C ALA A 18 9.32 8.22 -15.64
N ALA A 19 10.36 7.42 -15.91
CA ALA A 19 11.72 7.85 -16.23
C ALA A 19 12.58 8.48 -15.10
N SER A 20 12.61 7.86 -13.92
CA SER A 20 13.87 7.73 -13.16
C SER A 20 13.71 6.76 -11.98
N ILE A 21 14.29 5.59 -12.15
CA ILE A 21 14.73 4.65 -11.11
C ILE A 21 13.61 4.01 -10.25
N LYS A 22 13.36 2.71 -10.49
CA LYS A 22 12.73 1.76 -9.54
C LYS A 22 13.50 1.58 -8.22
N ALA A 23 14.42 2.47 -7.88
CA ALA A 23 15.19 2.43 -6.64
C ALA A 23 14.70 3.58 -5.76
N PHE A 24 14.15 3.23 -4.60
CA PHE A 24 13.82 4.13 -3.49
C PHE A 24 12.48 4.90 -3.59
N ALA A 25 11.37 4.23 -3.91
CA ALA A 25 10.10 4.71 -3.36
C ALA A 25 10.21 4.61 -1.83
N ALA A 26 10.19 5.75 -1.14
CA ALA A 26 10.32 5.75 0.31
C ALA A 26 9.08 5.13 0.95
N VAL A 27 7.89 5.36 0.40
CA VAL A 27 6.63 4.76 0.91
C VAL A 27 6.36 3.44 0.19
N ASP A 28 6.14 2.37 0.94
CA ASP A 28 5.84 1.03 0.39
C ASP A 28 4.47 0.48 0.80
N ALA A 29 3.80 1.09 1.78
CA ALA A 29 2.45 0.68 2.19
C ALA A 29 1.61 1.82 2.80
N TYR A 30 0.30 1.66 2.65
CA TYR A 30 -0.69 2.46 3.36
C TYR A 30 -1.19 1.74 4.60
N VAL A 31 -1.34 2.47 5.70
CA VAL A 31 -1.97 1.95 6.92
C VAL A 31 -3.28 2.68 7.20
N LEU A 32 -4.37 1.92 7.12
CA LEU A 32 -5.73 2.37 7.41
C LEU A 32 -6.09 2.02 8.86
N LYS A 33 -6.91 2.85 9.47
CA LYS A 33 -7.51 2.59 10.77
C LYS A 33 -8.99 2.91 10.74
N ASP A 34 -9.78 1.95 11.15
CA ASP A 34 -11.19 2.16 11.49
C ASP A 34 -11.34 2.22 13.03
N ASN A 35 -12.58 2.10 13.53
CA ASN A 35 -12.84 2.15 14.97
C ASN A 35 -12.36 0.93 15.74
N THR A 36 -11.96 -0.14 15.06
CA THR A 36 -11.71 -1.46 15.64
C THR A 36 -10.31 -1.98 15.31
N ASN A 37 -9.90 -1.89 14.05
CA ASN A 37 -8.69 -2.52 13.53
C ASN A 37 -7.82 -1.52 12.78
N THR A 38 -6.58 -1.98 12.57
CA THR A 38 -5.59 -1.33 11.73
C THR A 38 -5.28 -2.26 10.57
N TYR A 39 -5.26 -1.75 9.34
CA TYR A 39 -5.03 -2.53 8.13
C TYR A 39 -3.84 -1.96 7.37
N GLN A 40 -2.99 -2.82 6.82
CA GLN A 40 -1.90 -2.43 5.95
C GLN A 40 -2.07 -3.04 4.57
N TYR A 41 -1.81 -2.22 3.55
CA TYR A 41 -1.86 -2.59 2.15
C TYR A 41 -0.54 -2.21 1.49
N ASN A 42 0.17 -3.20 0.95
CA ASN A 42 1.35 -2.93 0.13
C ASN A 42 0.95 -2.07 -1.07
N LEU A 43 1.69 -0.99 -1.30
CA LEU A 43 1.36 0.00 -2.31
C LEU A 43 1.51 -0.56 -3.73
N ASN A 44 2.50 -1.43 -3.97
CA ASN A 44 2.70 -2.05 -5.28
C ASN A 44 1.53 -2.99 -5.61
N GLU A 45 1.18 -3.88 -4.67
CA GLU A 45 0.04 -4.80 -4.85
C GLU A 45 -1.29 -4.06 -5.02
N LEU A 46 -1.50 -3.00 -4.22
CA LEU A 46 -2.71 -2.19 -4.30
C LEU A 46 -2.78 -1.42 -5.62
N SER A 47 -1.66 -0.89 -6.11
CA SER A 47 -1.57 -0.20 -7.39
C SER A 47 -1.87 -1.15 -8.55
N ASP A 48 -1.26 -2.34 -8.57
CA ASP A 48 -1.56 -3.40 -9.53
C ASP A 48 -3.06 -3.75 -9.51
N SER A 49 -3.64 -3.90 -8.31
CA SER A 49 -5.06 -4.21 -8.17
C SER A 49 -5.98 -3.08 -8.65
N LEU A 50 -5.61 -1.81 -8.43
CA LEU A 50 -6.36 -0.65 -8.92
C LEU A 50 -6.33 -0.59 -10.46
N ILE A 51 -5.18 -0.87 -11.07
CA ILE A 51 -5.03 -0.91 -12.54
C ILE A 51 -5.95 -1.99 -13.11
N ASN A 52 -5.89 -3.21 -12.58
CA ASN A 52 -6.75 -4.31 -13.00
C ASN A 52 -8.23 -3.93 -12.90
N ASN A 53 -8.66 -3.34 -11.76
CA ASN A 53 -10.03 -2.86 -11.59
C ASN A 53 -10.42 -1.77 -12.58
N THR A 54 -9.50 -0.87 -12.93
CA THR A 54 -9.71 0.18 -13.94
C THR A 54 -9.84 -0.42 -15.35
N LEU A 55 -9.12 -1.50 -15.65
CA LEU A 55 -9.23 -2.26 -16.90
C LEU A 55 -10.47 -3.17 -16.95
N GLY A 56 -11.37 -3.07 -15.97
CA GLY A 56 -12.60 -3.87 -15.88
C GLY A 56 -12.41 -5.26 -15.29
N GLN A 57 -11.18 -5.63 -14.90
CA GLN A 57 -10.91 -6.89 -14.21
C GLN A 57 -11.30 -6.71 -12.74
N GLN A 58 -12.24 -7.51 -12.25
CA GLN A 58 -12.78 -7.38 -10.89
C GLN A 58 -11.76 -7.85 -9.82
N ASP A 59 -10.71 -7.07 -9.59
CA ASP A 59 -9.64 -7.39 -8.63
C ASP A 59 -10.10 -7.11 -7.19
N LYS A 60 -9.96 -8.13 -6.32
CA LYS A 60 -10.54 -8.12 -4.98
C LYS A 60 -9.81 -7.17 -4.03
N LEU A 61 -8.50 -6.97 -4.20
CA LEU A 61 -7.67 -6.24 -3.23
C LEU A 61 -8.03 -4.75 -3.17
N TYR A 62 -8.20 -4.12 -4.32
CA TYR A 62 -8.61 -2.72 -4.40
C TYR A 62 -10.04 -2.51 -3.87
N LYS A 63 -10.96 -3.46 -4.13
CA LYS A 63 -12.32 -3.39 -3.59
C LYS A 63 -12.34 -3.53 -2.07
N GLU A 64 -11.57 -4.46 -1.52
CA GLU A 64 -11.39 -4.60 -0.09
C GLU A 64 -10.83 -3.30 0.51
N PHE A 65 -9.80 -2.74 -0.12
CA PHE A 65 -9.22 -1.47 0.24
C PHE A 65 -10.25 -0.32 0.25
N GLU A 66 -11.04 -0.18 -0.81
CA GLU A 66 -12.07 0.85 -0.94
C GLU A 66 -13.18 0.69 0.13
N ALA A 67 -13.56 -0.55 0.43
CA ALA A 67 -14.51 -0.86 1.49
C ALA A 67 -13.97 -0.45 2.87
N GLN A 68 -12.71 -0.78 3.19
CA GLN A 68 -12.09 -0.38 4.46
C GLN A 68 -11.86 1.12 4.56
N LEU A 69 -11.55 1.78 3.45
CA LEU A 69 -11.42 3.23 3.42
C LEU A 69 -12.78 3.92 3.67
N SER A 70 -13.88 3.31 3.22
CA SER A 70 -15.22 3.84 3.42
C SER A 70 -15.65 3.87 4.90
N SER A 71 -15.13 2.95 5.71
CA SER A 71 -15.37 2.86 7.16
C SER A 71 -14.24 3.43 8.04
N GLY A 72 -13.07 3.71 7.45
CA GLY A 72 -11.88 4.15 8.15
C GLY A 72 -11.24 5.39 7.54
N LYS A 73 -9.95 5.57 7.83
CA LYS A 73 -9.09 6.57 7.19
C LYS A 73 -7.67 6.04 7.10
N ILE A 74 -6.87 6.53 6.15
CA ILE A 74 -5.41 6.39 6.30
C ILE A 74 -5.01 7.20 7.52
N TYR A 75 -4.14 6.63 8.33
CA TYR A 75 -3.54 7.36 9.44
C TYR A 75 -2.01 7.22 9.48
N LEU A 76 -1.42 6.19 8.87
CA LEU A 76 0.04 6.10 8.69
C LEU A 76 0.44 5.78 7.25
N LEU A 77 1.63 6.23 6.89
CA LEU A 77 2.42 5.76 5.77
C LEU A 77 3.52 4.86 6.32
N HIS A 78 3.76 3.71 5.69
CA HIS A 78 4.91 2.87 6.00
C HIS A 78 5.99 3.13 4.97
N ASP A 79 7.21 3.32 5.44
CA ASP A 79 8.36 3.49 4.58
C ASP A 79 9.12 2.18 4.37
N SER A 80 9.87 2.09 3.27
CA SER A 80 10.64 0.90 2.90
C SER A 80 11.76 0.56 3.88
N GLU A 81 12.09 1.47 4.80
CA GLU A 81 13.09 1.30 5.86
C GLU A 81 12.47 0.80 7.18
N GLY A 82 11.15 0.60 7.23
CA GLY A 82 10.42 0.08 8.39
C GLY A 82 9.86 1.14 9.35
N LYS A 83 9.96 2.41 8.97
CA LYS A 83 9.43 3.56 9.72
C LYS A 83 7.95 3.76 9.39
N TYR A 84 7.18 4.14 10.39
CA TYR A 84 5.81 4.61 10.19
C TYR A 84 5.77 6.13 10.35
N VAL A 85 5.03 6.81 9.47
CA VAL A 85 4.92 8.27 9.46
C VAL A 85 3.45 8.66 9.51
N SER A 86 3.14 9.71 10.26
CA SER A 86 1.78 10.27 10.34
C SER A 86 1.32 10.77 8.97
N TYR A 87 0.22 10.20 8.49
CA TYR A 87 -0.39 10.65 7.24
C TYR A 87 -0.91 12.09 7.34
N ASP A 88 -1.48 12.46 8.50
CA ASP A 88 -2.02 13.82 8.72
C ASP A 88 -0.89 14.87 8.72
N GLU A 89 0.32 14.51 9.19
CA GLU A 89 1.50 15.38 9.15
C GLU A 89 1.95 15.63 7.71
N VAL A 90 2.12 14.57 6.93
CA VAL A 90 2.52 14.65 5.52
C VAL A 90 1.48 15.39 4.68
N LYS A 91 0.19 15.17 4.98
CA LYS A 91 -0.92 15.89 4.33
C LYS A 91 -0.85 17.40 4.60
N ASN A 92 -0.54 17.82 5.82
CA ASN A 92 -0.41 19.24 6.14
C ASN A 92 0.77 19.87 5.39
N ILE A 93 1.91 19.16 5.29
CA ILE A 93 3.07 19.61 4.50
C ILE A 93 2.68 19.81 3.02
N LEU A 94 1.93 18.88 2.43
CA LEU A 94 1.43 19.03 1.06
C LEU A 94 0.58 20.31 0.92
N ILE A 95 -0.38 20.53 1.82
CA ILE A 95 -1.26 21.71 1.76
C ILE A 95 -0.43 22.99 1.86
N GLU A 96 0.49 23.07 2.82
CA GLU A 96 1.35 24.24 3.02
C GLU A 96 2.22 24.54 1.80
N LYS A 97 2.85 23.52 1.21
CA LYS A 97 3.67 23.68 0.00
C LYS A 97 2.85 24.08 -1.20
N THR A 98 1.66 23.50 -1.36
CA THR A 98 0.73 23.85 -2.45
C THR A 98 0.31 25.33 -2.35
N LEU A 99 -0.02 25.81 -1.15
CA LEU A 99 -0.39 27.21 -0.92
C LEU A 99 0.76 28.20 -1.19
N LYS A 100 2.01 27.73 -1.11
CA LYS A 100 3.23 28.52 -1.37
C LYS A 100 3.78 28.33 -2.78
N GLU A 101 3.10 27.56 -3.64
CA GLU A 101 3.59 27.19 -4.97
C GLU A 101 4.96 26.45 -4.93
N GLU A 102 5.23 25.75 -3.84
CA GLU A 102 6.44 24.95 -3.65
C GLU A 102 6.26 23.50 -4.12
N ILE A 103 7.35 22.88 -4.59
CA ILE A 103 7.37 21.48 -5.01
C ILE A 103 7.23 20.56 -3.78
N PHE A 104 6.24 19.67 -3.84
CA PHE A 104 6.03 18.60 -2.87
C PHE A 104 6.58 17.27 -3.42
N ASP A 105 7.48 16.64 -2.67
CA ASP A 105 7.98 15.29 -2.93
C ASP A 105 7.68 14.41 -1.72
N LEU A 106 6.71 13.52 -1.87
CA LEU A 106 6.26 12.64 -0.82
C LEU A 106 7.35 11.74 -0.24
N ASN A 107 8.23 11.20 -1.10
CA ASN A 107 9.30 10.32 -0.65
C ASN A 107 10.32 11.10 0.18
N SER A 108 10.63 12.32 -0.25
CA SER A 108 11.48 13.25 0.50
C SER A 108 10.87 13.62 1.85
N GLU A 109 9.58 13.97 1.87
CA GLU A 109 8.89 14.37 3.10
C GLU A 109 8.77 13.21 4.09
N VAL A 110 8.41 12.00 3.64
CA VAL A 110 8.31 10.81 4.50
C VAL A 110 9.66 10.45 5.10
N LYS A 111 10.75 10.53 4.33
CA LYS A 111 12.11 10.28 4.85
C LYS A 111 12.49 11.27 5.95
N LYS A 112 12.14 12.55 5.80
CA LYS A 112 12.43 13.61 6.78
C LYS A 112 11.48 13.62 7.98
N ALA A 113 10.26 13.12 7.80
CA ALA A 113 9.23 13.15 8.82
C ALA A 113 9.60 12.29 10.03
N LYS A 114 9.07 12.69 11.19
CA LYS A 114 9.26 11.99 12.45
C LYS A 114 8.59 10.62 12.42
N GLU A 115 9.23 9.62 13.01
CA GLU A 115 8.60 8.32 13.24
C GLU A 115 7.40 8.47 14.19
N ALA A 116 6.27 7.91 13.75
CA ALA A 116 5.04 7.81 14.52
C ALA A 116 4.99 6.49 15.30
N ASP A 117 4.18 6.46 16.35
CA ASP A 117 3.99 5.25 17.15
C ASP A 117 3.39 4.12 16.30
N LYS A 118 4.06 2.96 16.34
CA LYS A 118 3.58 1.74 15.68
C LYS A 118 2.31 1.23 16.39
N PRO A 119 1.30 0.77 15.64
CA PRO A 119 0.14 0.12 16.25
C PRO A 119 0.57 -1.19 16.92
N SER A 120 -0.12 -1.61 17.99
CA SER A 120 0.21 -2.90 18.63
C SER A 120 -0.12 -4.10 17.74
N LEU A 121 -1.26 -4.03 17.04
CA LEU A 121 -1.78 -5.06 16.16
C LEU A 121 -2.17 -4.43 14.82
N MET A 122 -1.93 -5.17 13.75
CA MET A 122 -2.22 -4.73 12.38
C MET A 122 -2.58 -5.93 11.51
N GLU A 123 -3.59 -5.80 10.66
CA GLU A 123 -3.89 -6.76 9.62
C GLU A 123 -3.16 -6.40 8.34
N ASN A 124 -2.21 -7.22 7.91
CA ASN A 124 -1.66 -7.12 6.57
C ASN A 124 -2.63 -7.80 5.60
N ILE A 125 -3.17 -7.02 4.67
CA ILE A 125 -4.13 -7.48 3.66
C ILE A 125 -3.43 -7.54 2.31
N LYS A 126 -3.40 -8.74 1.73
CA LYS A 126 -2.73 -9.01 0.46
C LYS A 126 -3.54 -9.98 -0.40
N LYS A 127 -3.11 -10.17 -1.63
CA LYS A 127 -3.69 -11.14 -2.56
C LYS A 127 -2.77 -12.35 -2.72
N GLU A 128 -3.29 -13.55 -2.46
CA GLU A 128 -2.60 -14.81 -2.79
C GLU A 128 -3.52 -15.67 -3.64
N ASN A 129 -3.03 -16.12 -4.81
CA ASN A 129 -3.79 -16.94 -5.76
C ASN A 129 -5.17 -16.34 -6.14
N GLY A 130 -5.25 -15.02 -6.25
CA GLY A 130 -6.48 -14.31 -6.60
C GLY A 130 -7.45 -14.06 -5.43
N GLU A 131 -7.16 -14.57 -4.24
CA GLU A 131 -7.99 -14.42 -3.05
C GLU A 131 -7.38 -13.47 -2.03
N ILE A 132 -8.24 -12.82 -1.23
CA ILE A 132 -7.82 -11.98 -0.12
C ILE A 132 -7.30 -12.87 1.01
N VAL A 133 -6.09 -12.56 1.45
CA VAL A 133 -5.46 -13.18 2.60
C VAL A 133 -5.17 -12.12 3.65
N ARG A 134 -5.43 -12.47 4.91
CA ARG A 134 -5.17 -11.62 6.07
C ARG A 134 -4.11 -12.26 6.95
N GLU A 135 -3.13 -11.47 7.34
CA GLU A 135 -2.15 -11.82 8.36
C GLU A 135 -2.29 -10.85 9.53
N LEU A 136 -2.45 -11.36 10.76
CA LEU A 136 -2.40 -10.51 11.94
C LEU A 136 -0.94 -10.34 12.38
N VAL A 137 -0.46 -9.12 12.38
CA VAL A 137 0.91 -8.75 12.73
C VAL A 137 0.94 -8.09 14.11
N VAL A 138 1.78 -8.61 15.00
CA VAL A 138 2.07 -8.06 16.32
C VAL A 138 3.35 -7.23 16.23
N LEU A 139 3.24 -5.92 16.43
CA LEU A 139 4.32 -4.96 16.14
C LEU A 139 4.87 -4.24 17.36
N LYS A 140 4.18 -4.29 18.51
CA LYS A 140 4.60 -3.58 19.73
C LYS A 140 5.11 -4.54 20.79
N GLU A 141 6.24 -4.17 21.38
CA GLU A 141 6.83 -4.90 22.50
C GLU A 141 5.86 -5.01 23.69
N GLY A 142 5.89 -6.15 24.38
CA GLY A 142 5.05 -6.39 25.55
C GLY A 142 3.58 -6.68 25.22
N THR A 143 3.24 -6.84 23.93
CA THR A 143 1.85 -7.14 23.54
C THR A 143 1.44 -8.53 24.03
N SER A 144 0.27 -8.61 24.66
CA SER A 144 -0.38 -9.87 25.02
C SER A 144 -1.58 -10.10 24.09
N LEU A 145 -1.49 -11.12 23.23
CA LEU A 145 -2.50 -11.51 22.28
C LEU A 145 -3.30 -12.71 22.80
N ASP A 146 -4.54 -12.47 23.18
CA ASP A 146 -5.49 -13.52 23.59
C ASP A 146 -6.30 -13.98 22.37
N GLY A 147 -5.92 -15.14 21.83
CA GLY A 147 -6.51 -15.77 20.66
C GLY A 147 -7.99 -16.13 20.82
N SER A 148 -8.51 -16.22 22.06
CA SER A 148 -9.93 -16.46 22.30
C SER A 148 -10.83 -15.29 21.82
N LYS A 149 -10.22 -14.11 21.63
CA LYS A 149 -10.90 -12.91 21.10
C LYS A 149 -10.80 -12.78 19.58
N LEU A 150 -10.06 -13.68 18.93
CA LEU A 150 -9.90 -13.68 17.48
C LEU A 150 -10.92 -14.61 16.83
N SER A 151 -11.35 -14.24 15.63
CA SER A 151 -12.11 -15.15 14.77
C SER A 151 -11.15 -16.20 14.19
N LYS A 152 -11.44 -17.48 14.45
CA LYS A 152 -10.55 -18.62 14.13
C LYS A 152 -10.20 -18.72 12.64
N ASP A 153 -11.14 -18.32 11.78
CA ASP A 153 -11.02 -18.48 10.32
C ASP A 153 -10.61 -17.18 9.60
N ARG A 154 -10.43 -16.08 10.34
CA ARG A 154 -10.13 -14.76 9.76
C ARG A 154 -8.70 -14.65 9.26
N TYR A 155 -7.76 -15.31 9.93
CA TYR A 155 -6.32 -15.13 9.68
C TYR A 155 -5.70 -16.40 9.12
N LYS A 156 -5.07 -16.26 7.95
CA LYS A 156 -4.22 -17.34 7.41
C LYS A 156 -2.91 -17.44 8.18
N ARG A 157 -2.47 -16.34 8.79
CA ARG A 157 -1.20 -16.28 9.51
C ARG A 157 -1.24 -15.28 10.67
N ILE A 158 -0.53 -15.61 11.74
CA ILE A 158 -0.15 -14.66 12.79
C ILE A 158 1.36 -14.44 12.71
N VAL A 159 1.80 -13.18 12.66
CA VAL A 159 3.21 -12.80 12.55
C VAL A 159 3.59 -11.98 13.77
N VAL A 160 4.60 -12.43 14.52
CA VAL A 160 5.10 -11.72 15.70
C VAL A 160 6.42 -11.05 15.32
N LYS A 161 6.41 -9.72 15.19
CA LYS A 161 7.58 -8.90 14.84
C LYS A 161 8.21 -8.14 16.02
N ALA A 162 7.66 -8.31 17.22
CA ALA A 162 8.09 -7.61 18.41
C ALA A 162 8.55 -8.56 19.51
N SER A 163 9.45 -8.08 20.36
CA SER A 163 9.92 -8.81 21.53
C SER A 163 8.90 -8.76 22.68
N SER A 164 9.14 -9.58 23.70
CA SER A 164 8.33 -9.70 24.92
C SER A 164 6.84 -9.93 24.64
N VAL A 165 6.51 -10.67 23.57
CA VAL A 165 5.12 -10.95 23.17
C VAL A 165 4.63 -12.24 23.80
N ASN A 166 3.41 -12.22 24.32
CA ASN A 166 2.71 -13.42 24.77
C ASN A 166 1.51 -13.69 23.85
N VAL A 167 1.44 -14.87 23.24
CA VAL A 167 0.29 -15.32 22.45
C VAL A 167 -0.36 -16.46 23.21
N SER A 168 -1.61 -16.28 23.63
CA SER A 168 -2.33 -17.27 24.45
C SER A 168 -3.66 -17.70 23.84
N ASN A 169 -4.11 -18.91 24.15
CA ASN A 169 -5.44 -19.43 23.80
C ASN A 169 -5.80 -19.31 22.31
N LEU A 170 -4.81 -19.48 21.44
CA LEU A 170 -4.98 -19.30 20.00
C LEU A 170 -5.24 -20.64 19.33
N GLN A 171 -6.34 -20.74 18.59
CA GLN A 171 -6.60 -21.88 17.72
C GLN A 171 -6.90 -21.38 16.31
N ILE A 172 -6.01 -21.69 15.37
CA ILE A 172 -6.14 -21.32 13.95
C ILE A 172 -5.74 -22.50 13.07
N ASP A 173 -6.31 -22.57 11.87
CA ASP A 173 -5.84 -23.52 10.84
C ASP A 173 -4.65 -22.96 10.04
N GLY A 174 -4.29 -21.70 10.31
CA GLY A 174 -3.17 -21.00 9.71
C GLY A 174 -1.82 -21.23 10.38
N ASP A 175 -0.83 -20.47 9.94
CA ASP A 175 0.55 -20.54 10.41
C ASP A 175 0.88 -19.45 11.43
N ILE A 176 1.91 -19.66 12.23
CA ILE A 176 2.53 -18.66 13.09
C ILE A 176 3.96 -18.42 12.61
N VAL A 177 4.33 -17.16 12.44
CA VAL A 177 5.70 -16.75 12.10
C VAL A 177 6.25 -15.88 13.22
N LEU A 178 7.39 -16.28 13.79
CA LEU A 178 8.08 -15.58 14.85
C LEU A 178 9.32 -14.89 14.28
N ASP A 179 9.32 -13.57 14.30
CA ASP A 179 10.44 -12.71 13.89
C ASP A 179 10.62 -11.53 14.88
N PRO A 180 10.80 -11.79 16.18
CA PRO A 180 10.85 -10.76 17.22
C PRO A 180 12.18 -9.97 17.27
N GLY A 181 13.13 -10.27 16.39
CA GLY A 181 14.51 -9.75 16.39
C GLY A 181 15.50 -10.67 17.12
N THR A 182 16.81 -10.40 16.98
CA THR A 182 17.90 -11.27 17.50
C THR A 182 17.94 -11.43 19.02
N MET A 183 17.38 -10.47 19.76
CA MET A 183 17.19 -10.55 21.22
C MET A 183 15.71 -10.73 21.61
N GLY A 184 14.89 -11.09 20.62
CA GLY A 184 13.46 -11.16 20.73
C GLY A 184 13.01 -12.32 21.61
N LYS A 185 12.01 -12.05 22.46
CA LYS A 185 11.39 -13.06 23.33
C LYS A 185 9.92 -13.23 22.98
N VAL A 186 9.47 -14.47 22.84
CA VAL A 186 8.07 -14.80 22.55
C VAL A 186 7.65 -15.99 23.39
N LYS A 187 6.50 -15.87 24.04
CA LYS A 187 5.83 -16.96 24.74
C LYS A 187 4.56 -17.35 23.98
N LEU A 188 4.43 -18.64 23.67
CA LEU A 188 3.21 -19.24 23.14
C LEU A 188 2.59 -20.12 24.23
N GLU A 189 1.33 -19.86 24.58
CA GLU A 189 0.62 -20.54 25.67
C GLU A 189 -0.75 -21.06 25.22
N ASN A 190 -0.97 -22.38 25.27
CA ASN A 190 -2.23 -22.98 24.83
C ASN A 190 -2.56 -22.60 23.37
N VAL A 191 -1.63 -22.91 22.46
CA VAL A 191 -1.69 -22.52 21.04
C VAL A 191 -1.82 -23.76 20.17
N LYS A 192 -2.78 -23.76 19.25
CA LYS A 192 -2.95 -24.78 18.21
C LYS A 192 -2.94 -24.13 16.83
N CYS A 193 -2.01 -24.55 15.97
CA CYS A 193 -1.84 -24.01 14.63
C CYS A 193 -1.40 -25.08 13.62
N ASN A 194 -1.33 -24.71 12.34
CA ASN A 194 -0.83 -25.61 11.31
C ASN A 194 0.70 -25.71 11.35
N ALA A 195 1.41 -24.61 11.15
CA ALA A 195 2.86 -24.56 11.22
C ALA A 195 3.37 -23.39 12.06
N ILE A 196 4.54 -23.57 12.66
CA ILE A 196 5.30 -22.50 13.29
C ILE A 196 6.62 -22.34 12.53
N THR A 197 6.96 -21.12 12.16
CA THR A 197 8.26 -20.77 11.56
C THR A 197 8.96 -19.73 12.41
N ILE A 198 10.21 -19.98 12.79
CA ILE A 198 11.03 -19.07 13.60
C ILE A 198 12.13 -18.50 12.71
N LEU A 199 12.09 -17.19 12.51
CA LEU A 199 13.00 -16.41 11.66
C LEU A 199 14.03 -15.60 12.46
N SER A 200 13.73 -15.31 13.72
CA SER A 200 14.68 -14.69 14.65
C SER A 200 14.26 -14.94 16.11
N GLY A 201 15.14 -14.62 17.06
CA GLY A 201 14.88 -14.74 18.48
C GLY A 201 16.16 -14.88 19.29
N ASP A 202 16.09 -14.54 20.57
CA ASP A 202 17.15 -14.88 21.52
C ASP A 202 17.28 -16.40 21.66
N LYS A 203 18.48 -16.90 21.97
CA LYS A 203 18.78 -18.34 22.09
C LYS A 203 17.80 -19.07 22.99
N LYS A 204 17.37 -18.45 24.09
CA LYS A 204 16.35 -19.01 25.00
C LYS A 204 15.09 -18.13 25.08
N GLY A 205 14.88 -17.30 24.07
CA GLY A 205 13.81 -16.31 24.02
C GLY A 205 12.45 -16.88 23.63
N ILE A 206 12.42 -18.04 22.97
CA ILE A 206 11.17 -18.66 22.48
C ILE A 206 10.71 -19.74 23.45
N GLN A 207 9.51 -19.57 24.01
CA GLN A 207 8.95 -20.44 25.04
C GLN A 207 7.60 -21.01 24.59
N PHE A 208 7.47 -22.34 24.62
CA PHE A 208 6.25 -23.06 24.29
C PHE A 208 5.66 -23.71 25.54
N ASN A 209 4.40 -23.40 25.82
CA ASN A 209 3.59 -24.05 26.85
C ASN A 209 2.28 -24.52 26.21
N LYS A 210 2.04 -25.84 26.17
CA LYS A 210 0.85 -26.44 25.54
C LYS A 210 0.67 -25.96 24.09
N VAL A 211 1.70 -26.13 23.27
CA VAL A 211 1.68 -25.75 21.85
C VAL A 211 1.51 -27.01 21.00
N GLU A 212 0.48 -27.03 20.17
CA GLU A 212 0.19 -28.05 19.17
C GLU A 212 0.38 -27.48 17.76
N ASN A 213 1.28 -28.08 16.98
CA ASN A 213 1.51 -27.71 15.59
C ASN A 213 1.86 -28.94 14.75
N LYS A 214 1.52 -28.93 13.46
CA LYS A 214 1.86 -30.03 12.54
C LYS A 214 3.28 -29.94 12.02
N LYS A 215 3.82 -28.72 11.90
CA LYS A 215 5.17 -28.46 11.39
C LYS A 215 5.86 -27.37 12.19
N LEU A 216 7.14 -27.56 12.49
CA LEU A 216 8.01 -26.57 13.11
C LEU A 216 9.22 -26.35 12.20
N ASN A 217 9.46 -25.11 11.77
CA ASN A 217 10.63 -24.71 11.01
C ASN A 217 11.42 -23.69 11.83
N ILE A 218 12.73 -23.88 11.92
CA ILE A 218 13.67 -22.93 12.50
C ILE A 218 14.71 -22.67 11.42
N ASP A 219 15.01 -21.41 11.11
CA ASP A 219 16.11 -21.09 10.20
C ASP A 219 17.41 -21.71 10.73
N GLU A 220 18.08 -22.52 9.90
CA GLU A 220 19.23 -23.34 10.27
C GLU A 220 20.44 -22.49 10.71
N ASN A 221 20.46 -21.20 10.38
CA ASN A 221 21.51 -20.27 10.78
C ASN A 221 21.30 -19.69 12.19
N LEU A 222 20.21 -20.03 12.86
CA LEU A 222 19.87 -19.51 14.18
C LEU A 222 20.26 -20.51 15.29
N ASP A 223 21.00 -20.04 16.28
CA ASP A 223 21.31 -20.79 17.52
C ASP A 223 20.15 -20.63 18.53
N ILE A 224 18.94 -21.07 18.17
CA ILE A 224 17.73 -20.98 19.00
C ILE A 224 17.41 -22.33 19.66
N GLU A 225 17.28 -22.30 20.98
CA GLU A 225 16.82 -23.39 21.84
C GLU A 225 15.41 -23.09 22.37
N ILE A 226 14.40 -23.75 21.79
CA ILE A 226 13.01 -23.62 22.27
C ILE A 226 12.88 -24.19 23.68
N GLN A 227 12.36 -23.37 24.60
CA GLN A 227 12.08 -23.79 25.97
C GLN A 227 10.66 -24.36 26.04
N TYR A 228 10.51 -25.58 26.53
CA TYR A 228 9.20 -26.19 26.76
C TYR A 228 8.88 -26.19 28.26
N ASP A 229 7.74 -25.59 28.64
CA ASP A 229 7.23 -25.73 30.00
C ASP A 229 6.70 -27.16 30.17
N ASN A 230 7.47 -28.00 30.87
CA ASN A 230 7.15 -29.40 31.13
C ASN A 230 5.90 -29.52 32.01
N ASN A 231 4.73 -29.60 31.37
CA ASN A 231 3.57 -30.35 31.83
C ASN A 231 2.71 -30.76 30.63
N ASN A 232 2.95 -32.00 30.20
CA ASN A 232 2.26 -32.81 29.18
C ASN A 232 2.93 -32.94 27.80
N ASN A 233 3.55 -34.10 27.70
CA ASN A 233 4.06 -34.86 26.57
C ASN A 233 2.99 -35.09 25.47
N THR A 234 3.29 -34.74 24.21
CA THR A 234 3.24 -35.61 23.00
C THR A 234 3.39 -34.78 21.72
N GLY A 235 4.35 -35.13 20.86
CA GLY A 235 4.48 -34.52 19.53
C GLY A 235 5.80 -34.86 18.83
N ASN A 236 5.88 -36.06 18.29
CA ASN A 236 7.01 -36.71 17.65
C ASN A 236 7.67 -35.87 16.53
N SER A 237 9.00 -35.68 16.58
CA SER A 237 9.81 -35.09 15.51
C SER A 237 10.71 -36.16 14.90
N SER A 238 10.50 -36.45 13.61
CA SER A 238 11.42 -37.22 12.77
C SER A 238 11.82 -36.35 11.58
N GLY A 239 13.12 -36.06 11.49
CA GLY A 239 13.71 -35.32 10.39
C GLY A 239 13.76 -36.11 9.07
N GLY A 240 14.05 -35.38 7.99
CA GLY A 240 14.34 -35.96 6.67
C GLY A 240 14.36 -34.89 5.57
N SER A 241 15.56 -34.47 5.17
CA SER A 241 15.84 -33.66 3.97
C SER A 241 15.45 -34.40 2.68
N SER A 242 15.03 -33.67 1.65
CA SER A 242 15.28 -34.04 0.25
C SER A 242 15.22 -32.83 -0.70
N SER A 243 16.11 -32.88 -1.69
CA SER A 243 16.42 -31.90 -2.74
C SER A 243 15.76 -32.24 -4.10
N ASN A 244 16.08 -31.42 -5.12
CA ASN A 244 15.60 -31.37 -6.52
C ASN A 244 14.27 -30.63 -6.71
N GLY A 245 14.08 -29.68 -7.64
CA GLY A 245 14.86 -29.25 -8.81
C GLY A 245 13.92 -29.11 -10.02
N GLY A 246 13.90 -27.96 -10.69
CA GLY A 246 13.28 -27.81 -12.01
C GLY A 246 12.63 -26.45 -12.29
N SER A 247 13.34 -25.59 -13.04
CA SER A 247 12.73 -24.52 -13.84
C SER A 247 11.91 -25.12 -14.99
N PRO A 248 10.94 -24.35 -15.50
CA PRO A 248 11.06 -23.98 -16.91
C PRO A 248 10.73 -22.50 -17.19
N SER A 249 11.40 -22.01 -18.23
CA SER A 249 11.24 -20.71 -18.87
C SER A 249 10.20 -20.73 -20.00
N ASN A 250 9.98 -19.52 -20.53
CA ASN A 250 9.32 -19.11 -21.78
C ASN A 250 7.85 -18.68 -21.63
N GLY A 251 7.41 -17.56 -22.19
CA GLY A 251 8.11 -16.60 -23.05
C GLY A 251 7.29 -15.36 -23.35
N ASP A 252 8.05 -14.34 -23.77
CA ASP A 252 7.78 -13.18 -24.62
C ASP A 252 6.33 -12.85 -25.05
N SER A 253 5.83 -11.73 -24.52
CA SER A 253 5.08 -10.74 -25.28
C SER A 253 5.38 -9.37 -24.68
N THR A 254 6.55 -8.82 -25.01
CA THR A 254 7.07 -7.59 -24.44
C THR A 254 6.40 -6.34 -25.05
N GLN A 255 5.11 -6.14 -24.79
CA GLN A 255 4.68 -4.81 -24.36
C GLN A 255 5.11 -4.75 -22.90
N THR A 256 6.08 -3.89 -22.56
CA THR A 256 6.53 -3.80 -21.18
C THR A 256 5.30 -3.49 -20.32
N LYS A 257 5.12 -4.21 -19.20
CA LYS A 257 4.04 -3.97 -18.22
C LYS A 257 3.84 -2.44 -17.97
N GLU A 258 4.96 -1.72 -17.97
CA GLU A 258 5.09 -0.26 -17.87
C GLU A 258 4.41 0.54 -19.00
N GLU A 259 4.48 0.09 -20.26
CA GLU A 259 3.83 0.78 -21.40
C GLU A 259 2.31 0.61 -21.35
N ALA A 260 1.84 -0.58 -20.96
CA ALA A 260 0.42 -0.83 -20.75
C ALA A 260 -0.14 -0.02 -19.55
N GLU A 261 0.61 0.05 -18.45
CA GLU A 261 0.30 0.88 -17.28
C GLU A 261 0.19 2.37 -17.65
N ARG A 262 1.16 2.89 -18.41
CA ARG A 262 1.15 4.27 -18.92
C ARG A 262 -0.08 4.56 -19.77
N ILE A 263 -0.36 3.71 -20.76
CA ILE A 263 -1.51 3.91 -21.68
C ILE A 263 -2.84 3.88 -20.91
N ALA A 264 -3.00 2.99 -19.93
CA ALA A 264 -4.21 2.89 -19.13
C ALA A 264 -4.47 4.15 -18.30
N LEU A 265 -3.43 4.70 -17.67
CA LEU A 265 -3.51 5.95 -16.90
C LEU A 265 -3.87 7.15 -17.77
N LEU A 266 -3.21 7.30 -18.92
CA LEU A 266 -3.52 8.38 -19.87
C LEU A 266 -4.95 8.26 -20.44
N THR A 267 -5.41 7.04 -20.69
CA THR A 267 -6.78 6.78 -21.18
C THR A 267 -7.82 7.14 -20.11
N LYS A 268 -7.56 6.83 -18.84
CA LYS A 268 -8.39 7.25 -17.71
C LYS A 268 -8.42 8.78 -17.58
N ALA A 269 -7.26 9.43 -17.72
CA ALA A 269 -7.16 10.89 -17.70
C ALA A 269 -8.01 11.53 -18.78
N LYS A 270 -7.88 11.04 -20.02
CA LYS A 270 -8.66 11.50 -21.17
C LYS A 270 -10.18 11.33 -20.93
N THR A 271 -10.59 10.17 -20.43
CA THR A 271 -12.01 9.89 -20.15
C THR A 271 -12.59 10.84 -19.11
N GLN A 272 -11.84 11.16 -18.06
CA GLN A 272 -12.29 12.06 -16.99
C GLN A 272 -12.27 13.53 -17.41
N LEU A 273 -11.26 13.97 -18.16
CA LEU A 273 -11.23 15.31 -18.74
C LEU A 273 -12.34 15.53 -19.77
N THR A 274 -12.79 14.47 -20.48
CA THR A 274 -13.96 14.57 -21.36
C THR A 274 -15.20 14.96 -20.55
N LYS A 275 -15.39 14.40 -19.36
CA LYS A 275 -16.48 14.80 -18.45
C LYS A 275 -16.35 16.23 -17.95
N VAL A 276 -15.12 16.71 -17.72
CA VAL A 276 -14.88 18.12 -17.39
C VAL A 276 -15.32 18.97 -18.56
N TYR A 277 -14.83 18.67 -19.77
CA TYR A 277 -15.15 19.39 -21.00
C TYR A 277 -16.67 19.53 -21.19
N ASP A 278 -17.40 18.43 -21.02
CA ASP A 278 -18.86 18.39 -21.14
C ASP A 278 -19.60 19.20 -20.06
N ALA A 279 -18.95 19.44 -18.91
CA ALA A 279 -19.50 20.17 -17.77
C ALA A 279 -19.12 21.65 -17.73
N LEU A 280 -18.30 22.12 -18.67
CA LEU A 280 -17.87 23.52 -18.77
C LEU A 280 -18.84 24.32 -19.62
N ASP A 281 -19.13 25.54 -19.17
CA ASP A 281 -19.97 26.50 -19.91
C ASP A 281 -19.11 27.62 -20.54
N ASN A 282 -17.88 27.82 -20.06
CA ASN A 282 -16.96 28.85 -20.54
C ASN A 282 -16.06 28.32 -21.67
N GLU A 283 -16.05 29.01 -22.81
CA GLU A 283 -15.27 28.60 -23.98
C GLU A 283 -13.75 28.66 -23.78
N LYS A 284 -13.23 29.57 -22.95
CA LYS A 284 -11.79 29.61 -22.62
C LYS A 284 -11.37 28.42 -21.77
N GLU A 285 -12.23 28.01 -20.85
CA GLU A 285 -11.99 26.83 -20.00
C GLU A 285 -12.05 25.55 -20.85
N LYS A 286 -13.01 25.48 -21.79
CA LYS A 286 -13.09 24.40 -22.77
C LYS A 286 -11.88 24.34 -23.67
N GLU A 287 -11.35 25.47 -24.11
CA GLU A 287 -10.13 25.54 -24.92
C GLU A 287 -8.93 24.89 -24.19
N ILE A 288 -8.76 25.21 -22.90
CA ILE A 288 -7.72 24.60 -22.04
C ILE A 288 -7.91 23.09 -21.94
N VAL A 289 -9.13 22.64 -21.59
CA VAL A 289 -9.41 21.21 -21.42
C VAL A 289 -9.29 20.45 -22.76
N SER A 290 -9.73 21.03 -23.87
CA SER A 290 -9.57 20.47 -25.21
C SER A 290 -8.10 20.27 -25.58
N LYS A 291 -7.25 21.25 -25.24
CA LYS A 291 -5.81 21.14 -25.49
C LYS A 291 -5.16 20.05 -24.63
N MET A 292 -5.58 19.90 -23.36
CA MET A 292 -5.16 18.77 -22.52
C MET A 292 -5.62 17.42 -23.10
N LEU A 293 -6.84 17.33 -23.65
CA LEU A 293 -7.37 16.12 -24.28
C LEU A 293 -6.60 15.73 -25.56
N SER A 294 -6.21 16.71 -26.36
CA SER A 294 -5.36 16.50 -27.54
C SER A 294 -3.98 15.97 -27.13
N SER A 295 -3.34 16.64 -26.17
CA SER A 295 -2.02 16.28 -25.63
C SER A 295 -2.02 14.86 -25.04
N LEU A 296 -3.06 14.49 -24.30
CA LEU A 296 -3.24 13.12 -23.80
C LEU A 296 -3.41 12.10 -24.92
N THR A 297 -4.09 12.47 -26.02
CA THR A 297 -4.26 11.58 -27.18
C THR A 297 -2.92 11.32 -27.86
N GLU A 298 -2.09 12.35 -28.01
CA GLU A 298 -0.73 12.21 -28.55
C GLU A 298 0.13 11.36 -27.61
N ALA A 299 0.10 11.62 -26.30
CA ALA A 299 0.80 10.82 -25.30
C ALA A 299 0.38 9.34 -25.32
N ILE A 300 -0.90 9.04 -25.51
CA ILE A 300 -1.38 7.64 -25.62
C ILE A 300 -0.78 6.94 -26.84
N ASN A 301 -0.67 7.65 -27.96
CA ASN A 301 -0.25 7.09 -29.25
C ASN A 301 1.28 7.09 -29.45
N ASP A 302 2.01 7.92 -28.72
CA ASP A 302 3.47 8.02 -28.79
C ASP A 302 4.10 7.90 -27.39
N LYS A 303 4.89 6.84 -27.21
CA LYS A 303 5.61 6.57 -25.94
C LYS A 303 6.72 7.59 -25.65
N ASN A 304 7.25 8.25 -26.68
CA ASN A 304 8.32 9.24 -26.57
C ASN A 304 7.77 10.68 -26.59
N TYR A 305 6.45 10.84 -26.48
CA TYR A 305 5.81 12.14 -26.43
C TYR A 305 6.38 13.01 -25.30
N ASP A 306 6.79 14.22 -25.65
CA ASP A 306 7.34 15.22 -24.75
C ASP A 306 6.27 16.31 -24.47
N PRO A 307 5.73 16.39 -23.23
CA PRO A 307 4.66 17.31 -22.90
C PRO A 307 5.12 18.77 -22.78
N SER A 308 6.43 19.06 -22.80
CA SER A 308 6.98 20.42 -22.56
C SER A 308 6.47 21.48 -23.55
N LYS A 309 6.13 21.08 -24.78
CA LYS A 309 5.57 21.98 -25.79
C LYS A 309 4.13 22.39 -25.45
N ASP A 310 3.31 21.43 -25.04
CA ASP A 310 1.92 21.67 -24.68
C ASP A 310 1.79 22.35 -23.31
N GLU A 311 2.74 22.08 -22.38
CA GLU A 311 2.88 22.79 -21.10
C GLU A 311 2.90 24.31 -21.30
N LYS A 312 3.79 24.80 -22.18
CA LYS A 312 3.97 26.24 -22.42
C LYS A 312 2.71 26.90 -22.97
N GLU A 313 2.05 26.24 -23.92
CA GLU A 313 0.82 26.74 -24.52
C GLU A 313 -0.33 26.73 -23.50
N LEU A 314 -0.48 25.65 -22.74
CA LEU A 314 -1.50 25.52 -21.70
C LEU A 314 -1.32 26.55 -20.59
N ARG A 315 -0.08 26.85 -20.15
CA ARG A 315 0.20 27.93 -19.20
C ARG A 315 -0.22 29.30 -19.74
N GLN A 316 -0.01 29.56 -21.02
CA GLN A 316 -0.44 30.81 -21.65
C GLN A 316 -1.97 30.91 -21.71
N LEU A 317 -2.66 29.83 -22.09
CA LEU A 317 -4.12 29.77 -22.11
C LEU A 317 -4.70 29.95 -20.70
N TYR A 318 -4.14 29.24 -19.71
CA TYR A 318 -4.55 29.36 -18.31
C TYR A 318 -4.25 30.76 -17.73
N GLY A 319 -3.14 31.38 -18.14
CA GLY A 319 -2.78 32.76 -17.76
C GLY A 319 -3.80 33.80 -18.22
N LYS A 320 -4.55 33.53 -19.29
CA LYS A 320 -5.62 34.42 -19.81
C LYS A 320 -6.93 34.32 -19.04
N LEU A 321 -7.10 33.32 -18.16
CA LEU A 321 -8.26 33.23 -17.29
C LEU A 321 -8.18 34.27 -16.17
N SER A 322 -9.31 34.89 -15.85
CA SER A 322 -9.50 35.64 -14.62
C SER A 322 -9.41 34.73 -13.39
N SER A 323 -9.21 35.29 -12.20
CA SER A 323 -9.17 34.49 -10.96
C SER A 323 -10.44 33.66 -10.76
N LYS A 324 -11.61 34.22 -11.09
CA LYS A 324 -12.88 33.51 -10.99
C LYS A 324 -12.98 32.33 -11.97
N GLU A 325 -12.62 32.53 -13.23
CA GLU A 325 -12.59 31.46 -14.24
C GLU A 325 -11.56 30.36 -13.86
N LYS A 326 -10.44 30.74 -13.24
CA LYS A 326 -9.49 29.76 -12.70
C LYS A 326 -10.13 28.92 -11.60
N ASP A 327 -10.79 29.54 -10.63
CA ASP A 327 -11.44 28.83 -9.52
C ASP A 327 -12.58 27.92 -10.01
N GLU A 328 -13.36 28.38 -10.99
CA GLU A 328 -14.44 27.60 -11.62
C GLU A 328 -13.88 26.38 -12.38
N LEU A 329 -12.84 26.57 -13.19
CA LEU A 329 -12.16 25.48 -13.88
C LEU A 329 -11.57 24.46 -12.90
N LYS A 330 -10.91 24.93 -11.83
CA LYS A 330 -10.38 24.06 -10.77
C LYS A 330 -11.48 23.26 -10.11
N GLU A 331 -12.58 23.91 -9.74
CA GLU A 331 -13.72 23.24 -9.13
C GLU A 331 -14.29 22.15 -10.06
N LYS A 332 -14.44 22.44 -11.36
CA LYS A 332 -14.96 21.49 -12.35
C LYS A 332 -14.02 20.31 -12.55
N ILE A 333 -12.71 20.54 -12.59
CA ILE A 333 -11.69 19.48 -12.63
C ILE A 333 -11.77 18.65 -11.34
N LEU A 334 -11.70 19.27 -10.16
CA LEU A 334 -11.74 18.59 -8.86
C LEU A 334 -13.03 17.77 -8.65
N ASN A 335 -14.15 18.19 -9.24
CA ASN A 335 -15.43 17.50 -9.12
C ASN A 335 -15.61 16.31 -10.08
N ASN A 336 -14.93 16.30 -11.23
CA ASN A 336 -15.11 15.30 -12.29
C ASN A 336 -13.87 14.43 -12.53
N VAL A 337 -12.74 14.81 -11.95
CA VAL A 337 -11.43 14.18 -12.16
C VAL A 337 -10.91 13.64 -10.83
N THR A 338 -10.49 12.39 -10.84
CA THR A 338 -9.85 11.73 -9.71
C THR A 338 -8.45 12.32 -9.47
N LEU A 339 -7.97 12.34 -8.22
CA LEU A 339 -6.69 12.98 -7.93
C LEU A 339 -5.50 12.32 -8.65
N SER A 340 -5.55 11.00 -8.89
CA SER A 340 -4.56 10.31 -9.77
C SER A 340 -4.45 10.96 -11.13
N VAL A 341 -5.58 11.32 -11.75
CA VAL A 341 -5.56 12.02 -13.03
C VAL A 341 -5.07 13.45 -12.86
N ILE A 342 -5.45 14.16 -11.79
CA ILE A 342 -4.94 15.52 -11.54
C ILE A 342 -3.42 15.54 -11.42
N PHE A 343 -2.80 14.54 -10.78
CA PHE A 343 -1.33 14.43 -10.75
C PHE A 343 -0.71 14.17 -12.11
N ILE A 344 -1.32 13.35 -12.97
CA ILE A 344 -0.87 13.19 -14.36
C ILE A 344 -0.91 14.54 -15.08
N LEU A 345 -2.00 15.28 -14.92
CA LEU A 345 -2.16 16.58 -15.56
C LEU A 345 -1.18 17.63 -15.00
N ALA A 346 -0.92 17.60 -13.70
CA ALA A 346 0.04 18.48 -13.05
C ALA A 346 1.49 18.14 -13.44
N ASP A 347 1.84 16.86 -13.55
CA ASP A 347 3.16 16.40 -14.01
C ASP A 347 3.40 16.77 -15.48
N MET A 348 2.40 16.52 -16.35
CA MET A 348 2.51 16.83 -17.78
C MET A 348 2.51 18.34 -18.05
N TYR A 349 1.71 19.12 -17.34
CA TYR A 349 1.42 20.50 -17.75
C TYR A 349 1.84 21.56 -16.73
N ASN A 350 2.25 21.16 -15.52
CA ASN A 350 2.80 22.02 -14.49
C ASN A 350 1.94 23.30 -14.24
N ILE A 351 0.63 23.14 -14.36
CA ILE A 351 -0.36 24.17 -14.09
C ILE A 351 -0.82 23.95 -12.65
N GLY A 352 -0.89 25.01 -11.84
CA GLY A 352 -1.48 24.94 -10.50
C GLY A 352 -2.99 24.70 -10.59
N LEU A 353 -3.37 23.44 -10.79
CA LEU A 353 -4.73 22.90 -10.82
C LEU A 353 -5.24 22.64 -9.39
#